data_AF-A0A2S6TN36-F1
#
_entry.id   AF-A0A2S6TN36-F1
#
_cell.length_a   1.000
_cell.length_b   1.000
_cell.length_c   1.000
_cell.angle_alpha   90.00
_cell.angle_beta   90.00
_cell.angle_gamma   90.00
#
_symmetry.space_group_name_H-M   'P 1'
#
loop_
_entity.id
_entity.type
_entity.pdbx_description
1 polymer ?
#
loop_
_entity_poly.entity_id
_entity_poly.type
_entity_poly.pdbx_seq_one_letter_code
_entity_poly.pdbx_strand_id
1 'polypeptide(L)'
;MTEAENNRENFVNKIALFLGFILVVMGMANNLPNVPGLVETIRLIPGLEGLPRLSKYNPEYFFPITFSFMVVISVLGASFARTWWTQPIHKRTLGIALDVSVFLITIVVVAVYLIEHDQVCLIDQFTGERARLMAEDAARAKEQAAIFGTVFKEELPDCQATSGAWVLPLLLAAIAIYFIYIIKVWGFPIVAVAIVVTLYTVVTAAVWYFGWSDNRYLTTAIGTINDGVRNYSAGVIAARNALTMDSNGLLGQFLNITVNVVFPYVVLGALFGASSGGQALIKFAIIITRKLRGGPAHAAIVGSATFGTISGGPVVNVLGTGTLTIPMMMKVGFRPTFAG
;
A
#
# COMPACT_ATOMS: atom_id res chain seq x y z
N MET A 1 21.00 -27.38 2.76
CA MET A 1 19.60 -27.36 3.21
C MET A 1 19.11 -28.78 3.26
N THR A 2 18.44 -29.14 4.34
CA THR A 2 17.83 -30.47 4.50
C THR A 2 16.54 -30.57 3.69
N GLU A 3 16.14 -31.77 3.29
CA GLU A 3 14.93 -32.02 2.48
C GLU A 3 13.64 -31.46 3.14
N ALA A 4 13.60 -31.48 4.48
CA ALA A 4 12.54 -30.88 5.28
C ALA A 4 12.49 -29.34 5.19
N GLU A 5 13.63 -28.66 5.13
CA GLU A 5 13.69 -27.21 4.95
C GLU A 5 13.18 -26.80 3.56
N ASN A 6 13.54 -27.58 2.54
CA ASN A 6 13.13 -27.32 1.16
C ASN A 6 11.60 -27.52 1.00
N ASN A 7 11.03 -28.56 1.62
CA ASN A 7 9.58 -28.77 1.64
C ASN A 7 8.83 -27.66 2.39
N ARG A 8 9.39 -27.17 3.51
CA ARG A 8 8.79 -26.05 4.26
C ARG A 8 8.84 -24.74 3.45
N GLU A 9 9.93 -24.49 2.74
CA GLU A 9 10.05 -23.31 1.87
C GLU A 9 9.06 -23.35 0.71
N ASN A 10 8.93 -24.50 0.05
CA ASN A 10 7.94 -24.71 -0.99
C ASN A 10 6.50 -24.53 -0.48
N PHE A 11 6.21 -24.98 0.74
CA PHE A 11 4.89 -24.80 1.35
C PHE A 11 4.58 -23.32 1.62
N VAL A 12 5.51 -22.57 2.20
CA VAL A 12 5.29 -21.15 2.48
C VAL A 12 5.17 -20.34 1.19
N ASN A 13 5.98 -20.65 0.18
CA ASN A 13 5.87 -19.98 -1.12
C ASN A 13 4.51 -20.26 -1.78
N LYS A 14 3.98 -21.49 -1.66
CA LYS A 14 2.61 -21.80 -2.12
C LYS A 14 1.55 -21.00 -1.38
N ILE A 15 1.67 -20.84 -0.06
CA ILE A 15 0.75 -19.98 0.72
C ILE A 15 0.84 -18.53 0.27
N ALA A 16 2.05 -17.99 0.11
CA ALA A 16 2.25 -16.62 -0.33
C ALA A 16 1.65 -16.38 -1.72
N LEU A 17 1.80 -17.33 -2.64
CA LEU A 17 1.18 -17.30 -3.97
C LEU A 17 -0.35 -17.38 -3.89
N PHE A 18 -0.89 -18.23 -3.03
CA PHE A 18 -2.34 -18.34 -2.83
C PHE A 18 -2.95 -17.05 -2.24
N LEU A 19 -2.30 -16.47 -1.23
CA LEU A 19 -2.70 -15.17 -0.67
C LEU A 19 -2.55 -14.05 -1.70
N GLY A 20 -1.47 -14.06 -2.49
CA GLY A 20 -1.29 -13.13 -3.60
C GLY A 20 -2.40 -13.25 -4.65
N PHE A 21 -2.84 -14.47 -4.97
CA PHE A 21 -3.97 -14.69 -5.86
C PHE A 21 -5.27 -14.12 -5.27
N ILE A 22 -5.55 -14.35 -3.98
CA ILE A 22 -6.70 -13.75 -3.28
C ILE A 22 -6.64 -12.22 -3.36
N LEU A 23 -5.48 -11.62 -3.08
CA LEU A 23 -5.27 -10.18 -3.13
C LEU A 23 -5.56 -9.61 -4.52
N VAL A 24 -5.11 -10.30 -5.57
CA VAL A 24 -5.39 -9.93 -6.97
C VAL A 24 -6.88 -10.02 -7.26
N VAL A 25 -7.54 -11.12 -6.88
CA VAL A 25 -8.99 -11.28 -7.08
C VAL A 25 -9.78 -10.20 -6.35
N MET A 26 -9.40 -9.90 -5.11
CA MET A 26 -10.00 -8.85 -4.29
C MET A 26 -9.85 -7.47 -4.95
N GLY A 27 -8.65 -7.13 -5.45
CA GLY A 27 -8.40 -5.90 -6.19
C GLY A 27 -9.17 -5.82 -7.51
N MET A 28 -9.25 -6.92 -8.26
CA MET A 28 -9.99 -6.99 -9.53
C MET A 28 -11.50 -6.85 -9.30
N ALA A 29 -12.05 -7.50 -8.26
CA ALA A 29 -13.46 -7.37 -7.89
C ALA A 29 -13.80 -5.92 -7.55
N ASN A 30 -12.94 -5.23 -6.80
CA ASN A 30 -13.14 -3.82 -6.48
C ASN A 30 -13.23 -2.92 -7.74
N ASN A 31 -12.45 -3.26 -8.76
CA ASN A 31 -12.36 -2.52 -10.03
C ASN A 31 -13.30 -3.04 -11.12
N LEU A 32 -14.21 -3.97 -10.81
CA LEU A 32 -15.17 -4.48 -11.79
C LEU A 32 -16.04 -3.31 -12.29
N PRO A 33 -16.10 -3.06 -13.61
CA PRO A 33 -16.97 -2.03 -14.14
C PRO A 33 -18.43 -2.35 -13.80
N ASN A 34 -19.24 -1.32 -13.57
CA ASN A 34 -20.67 -1.48 -13.34
C ASN A 34 -21.35 -1.92 -14.64
N VAL A 35 -21.43 -3.23 -14.86
CA VAL A 35 -22.18 -3.80 -15.99
C VAL A 35 -23.68 -3.66 -15.67
N PRO A 36 -24.46 -2.89 -16.47
CA PRO A 36 -25.89 -2.77 -16.27
C PRO A 36 -26.57 -4.15 -16.30
N GLY A 37 -27.43 -4.45 -15.34
CA GLY A 37 -28.18 -5.72 -15.24
C GLY A 37 -27.44 -6.91 -14.64
N LEU A 38 -26.11 -6.87 -14.47
CA LEU A 38 -25.36 -7.97 -13.83
C LEU A 38 -25.73 -8.11 -12.35
N VAL A 39 -25.90 -6.98 -11.66
CA VAL A 39 -26.27 -6.94 -10.24
C VAL A 39 -27.73 -7.41 -10.03
N GLU A 40 -28.66 -7.00 -10.90
CA GLU A 40 -30.04 -7.54 -10.91
C GLU A 40 -30.01 -9.06 -11.10
N THR A 41 -29.24 -9.56 -12.06
CA THR A 41 -29.16 -10.99 -12.38
C THR A 41 -28.65 -11.82 -11.21
N ILE A 42 -27.65 -11.30 -10.47
CA ILE A 42 -27.09 -11.99 -9.30
C ILE A 42 -28.05 -11.98 -8.12
N ARG A 43 -28.81 -10.88 -7.94
CA ARG A 43 -29.85 -10.78 -6.90
C ARG A 43 -31.05 -11.69 -7.14
N LEU A 44 -31.29 -12.11 -8.40
CA LEU A 44 -32.33 -13.07 -8.76
C LEU A 44 -31.96 -14.52 -8.43
N ILE A 45 -30.71 -14.81 -8.03
CA ILE A 45 -30.28 -16.15 -7.61
C ILE A 45 -30.73 -16.37 -6.15
N PRO A 46 -31.57 -17.39 -5.88
CA PRO A 46 -32.04 -17.67 -4.52
C PRO A 46 -30.86 -17.92 -3.57
N GLY A 47 -30.77 -17.13 -2.49
CA GLY A 47 -29.70 -17.22 -1.48
C GLY A 47 -28.55 -16.21 -1.64
N LEU A 48 -28.52 -15.41 -2.72
CA LEU A 48 -27.51 -14.35 -2.93
C LEU A 48 -28.06 -12.93 -2.72
N GLU A 49 -29.31 -12.77 -2.27
CA GLU A 49 -30.00 -11.48 -2.08
C GLU A 49 -29.28 -10.54 -1.09
N GLY A 50 -28.52 -11.10 -0.15
CA GLY A 50 -27.75 -10.36 0.86
C GLY A 50 -26.29 -10.09 0.51
N LEU A 51 -25.83 -10.40 -0.71
CA LEU A 51 -24.41 -10.18 -1.05
C LEU A 51 -24.05 -8.68 -1.03
N PRO A 52 -22.91 -8.31 -0.42
CA PRO A 52 -22.37 -6.95 -0.48
C PRO A 52 -22.09 -6.53 -1.93
N ARG A 53 -21.95 -5.21 -2.15
CA ARG A 53 -21.64 -4.64 -3.47
C ARG A 53 -20.50 -5.41 -4.15
N LEU A 54 -20.70 -5.81 -5.40
CA LEU A 54 -19.72 -6.60 -6.17
C LEU A 54 -18.49 -5.79 -6.64
N SER A 55 -18.62 -4.45 -6.65
CA SER A 55 -17.59 -3.50 -7.08
C SER A 55 -17.64 -2.26 -6.18
N LYS A 56 -16.53 -1.50 -6.16
CA LYS A 56 -16.40 -0.27 -5.37
C LYS A 56 -16.75 -0.48 -3.89
N TYR A 57 -15.96 -1.33 -3.24
CA TYR A 57 -16.08 -1.53 -1.80
C TYR A 57 -15.81 -0.22 -1.06
N ASN A 58 -16.38 -0.13 0.14
CA ASN A 58 -16.15 0.96 1.08
C ASN A 58 -14.64 1.05 1.42
N PRO A 59 -13.93 2.11 0.97
CA PRO A 59 -12.49 2.24 1.11
C PRO A 59 -12.02 2.15 2.57
N GLU A 60 -12.81 2.68 3.49
CA GLU A 60 -12.52 2.76 4.93
C GLU A 60 -12.36 1.38 5.60
N TYR A 61 -12.94 0.33 5.04
CA TYR A 61 -12.73 -1.05 5.51
C TYR A 61 -11.87 -1.86 4.55
N PHE A 62 -12.00 -1.61 3.25
CA PHE A 62 -11.31 -2.38 2.23
C PHE A 62 -9.79 -2.13 2.21
N PHE A 63 -9.36 -0.88 2.36
CA PHE A 63 -7.93 -0.51 2.36
C PHE A 63 -7.13 -1.09 3.53
N PRO A 64 -7.57 -1.02 4.80
CA PRO A 64 -6.82 -1.64 5.89
C PRO A 64 -6.73 -3.17 5.77
N ILE A 65 -7.77 -3.84 5.26
CA ILE A 65 -7.73 -5.28 4.98
C ILE A 65 -6.70 -5.58 3.89
N THR A 66 -6.77 -4.85 2.77
CA THR A 66 -5.82 -5.00 1.66
C THR A 66 -4.38 -4.79 2.13
N PHE A 67 -4.14 -3.73 2.90
CA PHE A 67 -2.83 -3.43 3.48
C PHE A 67 -2.32 -4.57 4.37
N SER A 68 -3.18 -5.12 5.23
CA SER A 68 -2.85 -6.28 6.07
C SER A 68 -2.46 -7.50 5.25
N PHE A 69 -3.22 -7.82 4.19
CA PHE A 69 -2.87 -8.90 3.26
C PHE A 69 -1.52 -8.67 2.57
N MET A 70 -1.25 -7.44 2.11
CA MET A 70 0.02 -7.08 1.48
C MET A 70 1.20 -7.28 2.44
N VAL A 71 1.06 -6.87 3.70
CA VAL A 71 2.10 -7.09 4.72
C VAL A 71 2.32 -8.57 4.99
N VAL A 72 1.25 -9.36 5.16
CA VAL A 72 1.35 -10.82 5.35
C VAL A 72 2.15 -11.46 4.21
N ILE A 73 1.80 -11.16 2.97
CA ILE A 73 2.49 -11.70 1.78
C ILE A 73 3.96 -11.29 1.78
N SER A 74 4.25 -10.03 2.08
CA SER A 74 5.62 -9.50 2.15
C SER A 74 6.46 -10.22 3.21
N VAL A 75 5.93 -10.43 4.41
CA VAL A 75 6.65 -11.15 5.49
C VAL A 75 6.87 -12.62 5.13
N LEU A 76 5.87 -13.28 4.53
CA LEU A 76 6.03 -14.66 4.07
C LEU A 76 7.10 -14.80 2.98
N GLY A 77 7.26 -13.78 2.13
CA GLY A 77 8.28 -13.74 1.08
C GLY A 77 9.69 -13.39 1.58
N ALA A 78 9.81 -12.48 2.55
CA ALA A 78 11.09 -11.88 2.96
C ALA A 78 11.47 -12.07 4.45
N SER A 79 10.88 -13.05 5.13
CA SER A 79 11.08 -13.37 6.56
C SER A 79 12.55 -13.38 7.01
N PHE A 80 12.85 -12.63 8.07
CA PHE A 80 14.17 -12.67 8.73
C PHE A 80 14.35 -13.96 9.51
N ALA A 81 13.30 -14.44 10.17
CA ALA A 81 13.33 -15.71 10.92
C ALA A 81 13.78 -16.89 10.04
N ARG A 82 13.31 -16.93 8.79
CA ARG A 82 13.74 -17.96 7.82
C ARG A 82 15.21 -17.78 7.42
N THR A 83 15.60 -16.55 7.09
CA THR A 83 16.98 -16.25 6.64
C THR A 83 18.01 -16.61 7.72
N TRP A 84 17.69 -16.37 8.99
CA TRP A 84 18.60 -16.56 10.12
C TRP A 84 18.35 -17.85 10.91
N TRP A 85 17.64 -18.82 10.33
CA TRP A 85 17.30 -20.06 11.02
C TRP A 85 18.54 -20.91 11.39
N THR A 86 19.58 -20.86 10.56
CA THR A 86 20.85 -21.58 10.73
C THR A 86 21.91 -20.80 11.53
N GLN A 87 21.60 -19.55 11.92
CA GLN A 87 22.50 -18.67 12.67
C GLN A 87 22.39 -18.95 14.19
N PRO A 88 23.33 -18.47 15.02
CA PRO A 88 23.27 -18.62 16.47
C PRO A 88 21.95 -18.09 17.07
N ILE A 89 21.59 -18.61 18.25
CA ILE A 89 20.26 -18.43 18.86
C ILE A 89 19.84 -16.96 19.03
N HIS A 90 20.78 -16.06 19.31
CA HIS A 90 20.51 -14.62 19.42
C HIS A 90 20.04 -14.00 18.09
N LYS A 91 20.62 -14.41 16.96
CA LYS A 91 20.16 -13.94 15.64
C LYS A 91 18.86 -14.58 15.22
N ARG A 92 18.65 -15.85 15.56
CA ARG A 92 17.39 -16.55 15.28
C ARG A 92 16.22 -15.93 16.06
N THR A 93 16.41 -15.64 17.34
CA THR A 93 15.39 -14.97 18.18
C THR A 93 15.13 -13.54 17.70
N LEU A 94 16.17 -12.79 17.33
CA LEU A 94 16.02 -11.46 16.72
C LEU A 94 15.20 -11.52 15.42
N GLY A 95 15.46 -12.49 14.54
CA GLY A 95 14.70 -12.66 13.30
C GLY A 95 13.21 -12.92 13.54
N ILE A 96 12.88 -13.78 14.51
CA ILE A 96 11.49 -14.03 14.91
C ILE A 96 10.85 -12.77 15.51
N ALA A 97 11.59 -12.04 16.36
CA ALA A 97 11.10 -10.82 16.97
C ALA A 97 10.77 -9.74 15.91
N LEU A 98 11.59 -9.62 14.86
CA LEU A 98 11.34 -8.68 13.75
C LEU A 98 10.13 -9.10 12.90
N ASP A 99 9.98 -10.39 12.60
CA ASP A 99 8.78 -10.93 11.92
C ASP A 99 7.50 -10.67 12.71
N VAL A 100 7.51 -10.92 14.01
CA VAL A 100 6.36 -10.65 14.88
C VAL A 100 6.11 -9.15 15.03
N SER A 101 7.15 -8.32 15.12
CA SER A 101 6.98 -6.87 15.31
C SER A 101 6.30 -6.20 14.12
N VAL A 102 6.59 -6.62 12.88
CA VAL A 102 5.85 -6.13 11.70
C VAL A 102 4.37 -6.48 11.78
N PHE A 103 4.03 -7.72 12.13
CA PHE A 103 2.62 -8.10 12.24
C PHE A 103 1.91 -7.31 13.33
N LEU A 104 2.52 -7.18 14.50
CA LEU A 104 1.95 -6.42 15.62
C LEU A 104 1.77 -4.95 15.25
N ILE A 105 2.78 -4.31 14.67
CA ILE A 105 2.67 -2.88 14.33
C ILE A 105 1.65 -2.64 13.21
N THR A 106 1.49 -3.58 12.27
CA THR A 106 0.43 -3.50 11.26
C THR A 106 -0.96 -3.60 11.86
N ILE A 107 -1.19 -4.53 12.79
CA ILE A 107 -2.47 -4.62 13.52
C ILE A 107 -2.75 -3.32 14.26
N VAL A 108 -1.74 -2.77 14.93
CA VAL A 108 -1.84 -1.53 15.69
C VAL A 108 -2.14 -0.33 14.77
N VAL A 109 -1.44 -0.20 13.64
CA VAL A 109 -1.68 0.86 12.64
C VAL A 109 -3.08 0.77 12.06
N VAL A 110 -3.56 -0.44 11.74
CA VAL A 110 -4.91 -0.67 11.23
C VAL A 110 -5.96 -0.33 12.30
N ALA A 111 -5.73 -0.72 13.56
CA ALA A 111 -6.63 -0.36 14.65
C ALA A 111 -6.69 1.15 14.85
N VAL A 112 -5.55 1.85 14.90
CA VAL A 112 -5.49 3.32 14.98
C VAL A 112 -6.22 3.96 13.81
N TYR A 113 -6.02 3.46 12.58
CA TYR A 113 -6.74 3.96 11.42
C TYR A 113 -8.26 3.83 11.58
N LEU A 114 -8.78 2.67 11.98
CA LEU A 114 -10.23 2.47 12.17
C LEU A 114 -10.80 3.32 13.32
N ILE A 115 -10.00 3.58 14.35
CA ILE A 115 -10.38 4.43 15.49
C ILE A 115 -10.43 5.90 15.07
N GLU A 116 -9.44 6.36 14.29
CA GLU A 116 -9.23 7.76 13.97
C GLU A 116 -9.90 8.22 12.67
N HIS A 117 -10.32 7.30 11.80
CA HIS A 117 -10.88 7.67 10.51
C HIS A 117 -12.32 8.18 10.66
N ASP A 118 -12.59 9.37 10.13
CA ASP A 118 -13.83 10.13 10.36
C ASP A 118 -15.10 9.36 9.93
N GLN A 119 -14.99 8.48 8.92
CA GLN A 119 -16.11 7.65 8.47
C GLN A 119 -16.40 6.44 9.38
N VAL A 120 -15.42 5.97 10.16
CA VAL A 120 -15.56 4.76 10.99
C VAL A 120 -15.68 5.11 12.46
N CYS A 121 -14.73 5.83 13.05
CA CYS A 121 -14.64 6.10 14.49
C CYS A 121 -14.99 4.85 15.33
N LEU A 122 -14.19 3.79 15.20
CA LEU A 122 -14.54 2.44 15.69
C LEU A 122 -14.94 2.40 17.17
N ILE A 123 -14.26 3.15 18.04
CA ILE A 123 -14.61 3.21 19.48
C ILE A 123 -15.99 3.84 19.67
N ASP A 124 -16.27 4.94 18.96
CA ASP A 124 -17.54 5.67 19.08
C ASP A 124 -18.73 4.87 18.53
N GLN A 125 -18.49 3.98 17.56
CA GLN A 125 -19.49 3.00 17.12
C GLN A 125 -19.80 1.98 18.21
N PHE A 126 -18.76 1.46 18.90
CA PHE A 126 -18.94 0.48 19.97
C PHE A 126 -19.58 1.07 21.23
N THR A 127 -19.27 2.32 21.57
CA THR A 127 -19.86 3.01 22.74
C THR A 127 -21.27 3.55 22.47
N GLY A 128 -21.72 3.57 21.20
CA GLY A 128 -23.00 4.16 20.79
C GLY A 128 -22.99 5.69 20.72
N GLU A 129 -21.86 6.32 21.02
CA GLU A 129 -21.66 7.76 21.03
C GLU A 129 -21.85 8.37 19.64
N ARG A 130 -21.38 7.66 18.60
CA ARG A 130 -21.56 8.07 17.20
C ARG A 130 -23.04 8.17 16.82
N ALA A 131 -23.86 7.23 17.28
CA ALA A 131 -25.30 7.23 16.98
C ALA A 131 -26.01 8.39 17.70
N ARG A 132 -25.57 8.73 18.91
CA ARG A 132 -26.07 9.88 19.68
C ARG A 132 -25.77 11.19 18.97
N LEU A 133 -24.52 11.39 18.54
CA LEU A 133 -24.08 12.62 17.87
C LEU A 133 -24.76 12.79 16.51
N MET A 134 -24.86 11.73 15.71
CA MET A 134 -25.62 11.79 14.45
C MET A 134 -27.08 12.19 14.66
N ALA A 135 -27.74 11.68 15.71
CA ALA A 135 -29.13 12.04 16.00
C ALA A 135 -29.27 13.52 16.42
N GLU A 136 -28.27 14.06 17.12
CA GLU A 136 -28.24 15.47 17.51
C GLU A 136 -27.98 16.37 16.30
N ASP A 137 -27.00 16.02 15.44
CA ASP A 137 -26.70 16.75 14.20
C ASP A 137 -27.89 16.71 13.23
N ALA A 138 -28.57 15.57 13.12
CA ALA A 138 -29.81 15.42 12.35
C ALA A 138 -30.92 16.36 12.84
N ALA A 139 -31.05 16.50 14.16
CA ALA A 139 -32.04 17.40 14.76
C ALA A 139 -31.70 18.86 14.49
N ARG A 140 -30.43 19.26 14.69
CA ARG A 140 -29.96 20.62 14.37
C ARG A 140 -30.10 20.94 12.88
N ALA A 141 -29.80 20.00 11.99
CA ALA A 141 -29.96 20.18 10.55
C ALA A 141 -31.43 20.40 10.15
N LYS A 142 -32.38 19.71 10.79
CA LYS A 142 -33.83 19.93 10.58
C LYS A 142 -34.28 21.29 11.09
N GLU A 143 -33.79 21.73 12.25
CA GLU A 143 -34.07 23.07 12.79
C GLU A 143 -33.50 24.16 11.88
N GLN A 144 -32.26 24.03 11.43
CA GLN A 144 -31.63 24.95 10.48
C GLN A 144 -32.37 24.96 9.14
N ALA A 145 -32.80 23.81 8.63
CA ALA A 145 -33.59 23.74 7.40
C ALA A 145 -34.95 24.43 7.54
N ALA A 146 -35.59 24.36 8.71
CA ALA A 146 -36.84 25.07 8.99
C ALA A 146 -36.66 26.60 9.05
N ILE A 147 -35.50 27.08 9.52
CA ILE A 147 -35.19 28.51 9.64
C ILE A 147 -34.76 29.10 8.29
N PHE A 148 -33.84 28.44 7.58
CA PHE A 148 -33.20 28.97 6.38
C PHE A 148 -33.83 28.48 5.07
N GLY A 149 -34.79 27.54 5.13
CA GLY A 149 -35.52 27.04 3.96
C GLY A 149 -34.67 26.17 3.01
N THR A 150 -33.45 25.80 3.42
CA THR A 150 -32.52 24.98 2.64
C THR A 150 -32.17 23.71 3.40
N VAL A 151 -32.20 22.56 2.72
CA VAL A 151 -31.76 21.29 3.30
C VAL A 151 -30.23 21.31 3.39
N PHE A 152 -29.70 21.49 4.60
CA PHE A 152 -28.28 21.34 4.85
C PHE A 152 -27.91 19.86 4.80
N LYS A 153 -26.76 19.56 4.19
CA LYS A 153 -26.22 18.21 4.16
C LYS A 153 -25.74 17.87 5.58
N GLU A 154 -26.17 16.73 6.08
CA GLU A 154 -25.73 16.19 7.36
C GLU A 154 -24.21 16.00 7.33
N GLU A 155 -23.50 16.78 8.15
CA GLU A 155 -22.06 16.63 8.35
C GLU A 155 -21.82 15.46 9.31
N LEU A 156 -20.78 14.69 9.04
CA LEU A 156 -20.41 13.58 9.93
C LEU A 156 -19.69 14.17 11.15
N PRO A 157 -20.06 13.77 12.38
CA PRO A 157 -19.40 14.26 13.57
C PRO A 157 -17.95 13.76 13.64
N ASP A 158 -17.06 14.60 14.16
CA ASP A 158 -15.68 14.23 14.47
C ASP A 158 -15.63 13.11 15.52
N CYS A 159 -14.63 12.23 15.38
CA CYS A 159 -14.40 11.17 16.36
C CYS A 159 -14.08 11.75 17.74
N GLN A 160 -14.80 11.30 18.78
CA GLN A 160 -14.63 11.75 20.15
C GLN A 160 -13.51 11.00 20.86
N ALA A 161 -13.51 9.66 20.74
CA ALA A 161 -12.48 8.81 21.33
C ALA A 161 -11.27 8.66 20.40
N THR A 162 -10.33 9.59 20.49
CA THR A 162 -9.06 9.55 19.75
C THR A 162 -7.93 8.96 20.62
N SER A 163 -6.94 8.37 19.95
CA SER A 163 -5.70 7.89 20.54
C SER A 163 -4.74 9.04 20.95
N GLY A 164 -5.02 10.26 20.50
CA GLY A 164 -4.39 11.49 20.98
C GLY A 164 -2.86 11.46 20.85
N ALA A 165 -2.16 11.79 21.94
CA ALA A 165 -0.69 11.89 21.94
C ALA A 165 0.04 10.59 21.57
N TRP A 166 -0.61 9.43 21.66
CA TRP A 166 0.00 8.13 21.33
C TRP A 166 0.14 7.90 19.82
N VAL A 167 -0.57 8.64 18.97
CA VAL A 167 -0.47 8.51 17.50
C VAL A 167 0.96 8.75 17.02
N LEU A 168 1.61 9.79 17.54
CA LEU A 168 2.94 10.21 17.11
C LEU A 168 4.02 9.14 17.41
N PRO A 169 4.21 8.65 18.65
CA PRO A 169 5.20 7.61 18.93
C PRO A 169 4.88 6.30 18.21
N LEU A 170 3.60 5.97 18.02
CA LEU A 170 3.16 4.79 17.28
C LEU A 170 3.51 4.89 15.78
N LEU A 171 3.31 6.06 15.18
CA LEU A 171 3.71 6.34 13.80
C LEU A 171 5.23 6.22 13.64
N LEU A 172 6.02 6.78 14.56
CA LEU A 172 7.48 6.66 14.51
C LEU A 172 7.94 5.21 14.67
N ALA A 173 7.32 4.44 15.56
CA ALA A 173 7.58 3.01 15.72
C ALA A 173 7.23 2.22 14.45
N ALA A 174 6.09 2.53 13.82
CA ALA A 174 5.67 1.94 12.55
C ALA A 174 6.66 2.22 11.43
N ILE A 175 7.08 3.49 11.27
CA ILE A 175 8.09 3.87 10.27
C ILE A 175 9.40 3.11 10.49
N ALA A 176 9.89 3.04 11.73
CA ALA A 176 11.13 2.33 12.04
C ALA A 176 11.07 0.83 11.69
N ILE A 177 10.00 0.15 12.09
CA ILE A 177 9.81 -1.27 11.82
C ILE A 177 9.64 -1.54 10.32
N TYR A 178 8.83 -0.73 9.63
CA TYR A 178 8.66 -0.86 8.18
C TYR A 178 9.96 -0.59 7.41
N PHE A 179 10.77 0.39 7.81
CA PHE A 179 12.06 0.66 7.16
C PHE A 179 13.02 -0.53 7.28
N ILE A 180 13.10 -1.17 8.46
CA ILE A 180 13.91 -2.39 8.64
C ILE A 180 13.48 -3.47 7.63
N TYR A 181 12.19 -3.61 7.41
CA TYR A 181 11.64 -4.56 6.45
C TYR A 181 11.86 -4.17 4.98
N ILE A 182 11.69 -2.90 4.64
CA ILE A 182 11.93 -2.43 3.28
C ILE A 182 13.41 -2.59 2.93
N ILE A 183 14.35 -2.43 3.87
CA ILE A 183 15.78 -2.73 3.64
C ILE A 183 15.97 -4.18 3.21
N LYS A 184 15.22 -5.11 3.80
CA LYS A 184 15.31 -6.53 3.49
C LYS A 184 14.70 -6.87 2.12
N VAL A 185 13.60 -6.23 1.75
CA VAL A 185 12.89 -6.48 0.50
C VAL A 185 13.55 -5.79 -0.69
N TRP A 186 13.89 -4.51 -0.55
CA TRP A 186 14.34 -3.64 -1.64
C TRP A 186 15.81 -3.23 -1.56
N GLY A 187 16.47 -3.51 -0.43
CA GLY A 187 17.87 -3.14 -0.19
C GLY A 187 18.03 -1.81 0.54
N PHE A 188 19.23 -1.60 1.08
CA PHE A 188 19.59 -0.43 1.87
C PHE A 188 19.60 0.91 1.09
N PRO A 189 20.08 1.01 -0.16
CA PRO A 189 20.25 2.31 -0.83
C PRO A 189 18.97 3.14 -0.96
N ILE A 190 17.85 2.48 -1.28
CA ILE A 190 16.54 3.14 -1.42
C ILE A 190 16.07 3.69 -0.06
N VAL A 191 16.23 2.88 0.99
CA VAL A 191 15.77 3.24 2.34
C VAL A 191 16.68 4.25 3.01
N ALA A 192 17.98 4.27 2.67
CA ALA A 192 18.93 5.22 3.24
C ALA A 192 18.49 6.68 3.01
N VAL A 193 17.98 7.01 1.82
CA VAL A 193 17.45 8.34 1.52
C VAL A 193 16.25 8.67 2.40
N ALA A 194 15.30 7.73 2.54
CA ALA A 194 14.14 7.89 3.39
C ALA A 194 14.51 8.08 4.87
N ILE A 195 15.47 7.28 5.38
CA ILE A 195 16.00 7.41 6.75
C ILE A 195 16.61 8.79 6.96
N VAL A 196 17.40 9.30 6.02
CA VAL A 196 18.01 10.63 6.15
C VAL A 196 16.94 11.72 6.23
N VAL A 197 15.92 11.67 5.37
CA VAL A 197 14.81 12.63 5.39
C VAL A 197 14.01 12.53 6.69
N THR A 198 13.64 11.31 7.12
CA THR A 198 12.92 11.10 8.37
C THR A 198 13.73 11.56 9.59
N LEU A 199 15.01 11.19 9.69
CA LEU A 199 15.87 11.64 10.78
C LEU A 199 16.02 13.16 10.78
N TYR A 200 16.21 13.78 9.60
CA TYR A 200 16.23 15.23 9.48
C TYR A 200 14.94 15.83 10.04
N THR A 201 13.76 15.34 9.64
CA THR A 201 12.48 15.88 10.15
C THR A 201 12.29 15.69 11.66
N VAL A 202 12.70 14.54 12.21
CA VAL A 202 12.57 14.25 13.65
C VAL A 202 13.54 15.12 14.46
N VAL A 203 14.79 15.22 14.01
CA VAL A 203 15.82 16.03 14.68
C VAL A 203 15.45 17.50 14.64
N THR A 204 15.02 18.03 13.51
CA THR A 204 14.66 19.46 13.41
C THR A 204 13.38 19.79 14.17
N ALA A 205 12.42 18.86 14.26
CA ALA A 205 11.27 19.01 15.15
C ALA A 205 11.70 19.02 16.63
N ALA A 206 12.64 18.16 17.01
CA ALA A 206 13.19 18.13 18.37
C ALA A 206 13.99 19.41 18.71
N VAL A 207 14.82 19.90 17.79
CA VAL A 207 15.57 21.17 17.94
C VAL A 207 14.63 22.33 18.24
N TRP A 208 13.51 22.41 17.52
CA TRP A 208 12.48 23.42 17.79
C TRP A 208 11.80 23.19 19.14
N TYR A 209 11.39 21.96 19.46
CA TYR A 209 10.70 21.63 20.71
C TYR A 209 11.54 21.93 21.96
N PHE A 210 12.84 21.63 21.92
CA PHE A 210 13.77 21.86 23.03
C PHE A 210 14.47 23.23 22.99
N GLY A 211 14.20 24.06 21.97
CA GLY A 211 14.82 25.38 21.81
C GLY A 211 16.35 25.33 21.64
N TRP A 212 16.88 24.29 21.00
CA TRP A 212 18.33 24.12 20.84
C TRP A 212 18.96 25.06 19.82
N SER A 213 18.19 25.60 18.87
CA SER A 213 18.69 26.50 17.83
C SER A 213 17.59 27.33 17.19
N ASP A 214 17.90 28.59 16.86
CA ASP A 214 17.03 29.51 16.12
C ASP A 214 17.23 29.45 14.60
N ASN A 215 18.09 28.55 14.11
CA ASN A 215 18.35 28.46 12.68
C ASN A 215 17.14 27.87 11.93
N ARG A 216 16.63 28.60 10.93
CA ARG A 216 15.48 28.20 10.10
C ARG A 216 15.69 26.86 9.38
N TYR A 217 16.93 26.49 9.04
CA TYR A 217 17.24 25.22 8.39
C TYR A 217 17.30 24.03 9.37
N LEU A 218 17.38 24.30 10.68
CA LEU A 218 17.39 23.29 11.73
C LEU A 218 16.05 23.20 12.47
N THR A 219 15.05 23.99 12.07
CA THR A 219 13.72 24.10 12.71
C THR A 219 12.59 23.94 11.68
N THR A 220 12.44 22.71 11.19
CA THR A 220 11.41 22.37 10.20
C THR A 220 9.99 22.53 10.76
N ALA A 221 9.11 23.09 9.94
CA ALA A 221 7.70 23.35 10.29
C ALA A 221 6.71 22.29 9.80
N ILE A 222 7.22 21.29 9.06
CA ILE A 222 6.42 20.29 8.37
C ILE A 222 5.66 19.49 9.43
N GLY A 223 4.33 19.60 9.38
CA GLY A 223 3.42 18.90 10.29
C GLY A 223 3.38 19.44 11.72
N THR A 224 4.06 20.54 12.07
CA THR A 224 4.05 21.11 13.43
C THR A 224 3.33 22.44 13.52
N ILE A 225 2.74 22.92 12.43
CA ILE A 225 1.91 24.14 12.39
C ILE A 225 0.44 23.74 12.29
N ASN A 226 -0.38 24.26 13.21
CA ASN A 226 -1.83 24.30 13.05
C ASN A 226 -2.29 25.75 13.28
N ASP A 227 -3.14 26.27 12.38
CA ASP A 227 -3.63 27.66 12.41
C ASP A 227 -2.54 28.74 12.57
N GLY A 228 -1.39 28.53 11.91
CA GLY A 228 -0.27 29.47 11.92
C GLY A 228 0.60 29.42 13.19
N VAL A 229 0.22 28.62 14.19
CA VAL A 229 0.97 28.45 15.44
C VAL A 229 1.65 27.09 15.47
N ARG A 230 2.92 27.07 15.89
CA ARG A 230 3.65 25.81 16.09
C ARG A 230 3.39 25.27 17.50
N ASN A 231 2.91 24.04 17.62
CA ASN A 231 2.66 23.38 18.90
C ASN A 231 2.74 21.84 18.79
N TYR A 232 2.85 21.16 19.93
CA TYR A 232 2.90 19.69 19.97
C TYR A 232 1.59 19.06 19.45
N SER A 233 0.45 19.68 19.74
CA SER A 233 -0.85 19.22 19.25
C SER A 233 -0.96 19.23 17.72
N ALA A 234 -0.35 20.21 17.04
CA ALA A 234 -0.24 20.19 15.58
C ALA A 234 0.55 18.99 15.08
N GLY A 235 1.63 18.61 15.76
CA GLY A 235 2.41 17.41 15.47
C GLY A 235 1.58 16.13 15.57
N VAL A 236 0.73 16.03 16.60
CA VAL A 236 -0.19 14.90 16.79
C VAL A 236 -1.26 14.87 15.68
N ILE A 237 -1.82 16.02 15.33
CA ILE A 237 -2.82 16.13 14.24
C ILE A 237 -2.20 15.76 12.90
N ALA A 238 -0.97 16.22 12.62
CA ALA A 238 -0.27 15.85 11.39
C ALA A 238 0.05 14.35 11.35
N ALA A 239 0.42 13.73 12.49
CA ALA A 239 0.64 12.29 12.57
C ALA A 239 -0.66 11.50 12.35
N ARG A 240 -1.79 11.97 12.90
CA ARG A 240 -3.13 11.42 12.64
C ARG A 240 -3.44 11.50 11.14
N ASN A 241 -3.32 12.68 10.55
CA ASN A 241 -3.61 12.91 9.13
C ASN A 241 -2.70 12.08 8.20
N ALA A 242 -1.44 11.88 8.57
CA ALA A 242 -0.52 11.02 7.82
C ALA A 242 -0.97 9.54 7.77
N LEU A 243 -1.79 9.09 8.73
CA LEU A 243 -2.35 7.75 8.75
C LEU A 243 -3.74 7.68 8.11
N THR A 244 -4.63 8.64 8.42
CA THR A 244 -6.08 8.52 8.16
C THR A 244 -6.60 9.35 7.00
N MET A 245 -5.89 10.39 6.58
CA MET A 245 -6.41 11.36 5.60
C MET A 245 -6.46 10.73 4.20
N ASP A 246 -7.61 10.78 3.54
CA ASP A 246 -7.78 10.14 2.23
C ASP A 246 -6.87 10.73 1.14
N SER A 247 -6.57 12.03 1.24
CA SER A 247 -5.85 12.76 0.20
C SER A 247 -4.33 12.59 0.25
N ASN A 248 -3.70 12.37 1.41
CA ASN A 248 -2.24 12.20 1.54
C ASN A 248 -1.81 11.14 2.57
N GLY A 249 -2.75 10.41 3.17
CA GLY A 249 -2.47 9.43 4.22
C GLY A 249 -1.98 8.09 3.68
N LEU A 250 -1.21 7.37 4.50
CA LEU A 250 -0.63 6.07 4.19
C LEU A 250 -1.70 5.06 3.73
N LEU A 251 -2.81 4.96 4.46
CA LEU A 251 -3.88 4.01 4.17
C LEU A 251 -4.97 4.57 3.24
N GLY A 252 -4.91 5.86 2.90
CA GLY A 252 -5.83 6.53 1.98
C GLY A 252 -5.30 6.55 0.55
N GLN A 253 -4.61 7.62 0.16
CA GLN A 253 -4.17 7.87 -1.22
C GLN A 253 -3.28 6.76 -1.77
N PHE A 254 -2.30 6.26 -0.98
CA PHE A 254 -1.38 5.23 -1.46
C PHE A 254 -2.09 3.90 -1.73
N LEU A 255 -2.98 3.48 -0.84
CA LEU A 255 -3.80 2.28 -1.06
C LEU A 255 -4.81 2.49 -2.19
N ASN A 256 -5.37 3.68 -2.33
CA ASN A 256 -6.25 4.01 -3.44
C ASN A 256 -5.54 3.83 -4.80
N ILE A 257 -4.35 4.41 -4.96
CA ILE A 257 -3.55 4.26 -6.18
C ILE A 257 -3.18 2.78 -6.38
N THR A 258 -2.79 2.08 -5.31
CA THR A 258 -2.40 0.68 -5.41
C THR A 258 -3.57 -0.20 -5.88
N VAL A 259 -4.72 -0.12 -5.19
CA VAL A 259 -5.95 -0.88 -5.45
C VAL A 259 -6.57 -0.53 -6.79
N ASN A 260 -6.80 0.75 -7.05
CA ASN A 260 -7.64 1.17 -8.17
C ASN A 260 -6.85 1.39 -9.47
N VAL A 261 -5.54 1.60 -9.37
CA VAL A 261 -4.68 1.88 -10.52
C VAL A 261 -3.71 0.71 -10.71
N VAL A 262 -2.79 0.51 -9.77
CA VAL A 262 -1.66 -0.40 -9.96
C VAL A 262 -2.10 -1.85 -10.18
N PHE A 263 -3.00 -2.39 -9.35
CA PHE A 263 -3.44 -3.79 -9.46
C PHE A 263 -4.05 -4.11 -10.83
N PRO A 264 -5.07 -3.38 -11.34
CA PRO A 264 -5.61 -3.61 -12.68
C PRO A 264 -4.55 -3.55 -13.78
N TYR A 265 -3.63 -2.58 -13.74
CA TYR A 265 -2.57 -2.46 -14.75
C TYR A 265 -1.57 -3.63 -14.69
N VAL A 266 -1.20 -4.08 -13.49
CA VAL A 266 -0.32 -5.25 -13.31
C VAL A 266 -0.98 -6.50 -13.88
N VAL A 267 -2.26 -6.74 -13.57
CA VAL A 267 -3.00 -7.89 -14.08
C VAL A 267 -3.14 -7.82 -15.60
N LEU A 268 -3.58 -6.66 -16.11
CA LEU A 268 -3.75 -6.44 -17.55
C LEU A 268 -2.45 -6.64 -18.31
N GLY A 269 -1.34 -6.07 -17.83
CA GLY A 269 -0.07 -6.21 -18.53
C GLY A 269 0.56 -7.59 -18.36
N ALA A 270 0.31 -8.32 -17.26
CA ALA A 270 0.69 -9.73 -17.16
C ALA A 270 -0.10 -10.58 -18.17
N LEU A 271 -1.41 -10.37 -18.29
CA LEU A 271 -2.25 -11.04 -19.29
C LEU A 271 -1.84 -10.66 -20.72
N PHE A 272 -1.54 -9.39 -20.97
CA PHE A 272 -1.12 -8.91 -22.28
C PHE A 272 0.28 -9.45 -22.66
N GLY A 273 1.22 -9.52 -21.71
CA GLY A 273 2.53 -10.14 -21.91
C GLY A 273 2.44 -11.63 -22.22
N ALA A 274 1.49 -12.34 -21.60
CA ALA A 274 1.20 -13.74 -21.90
C ALA A 274 0.42 -13.92 -23.23
N SER A 275 -0.27 -12.88 -23.70
CA SER A 275 -1.05 -12.92 -24.94
C SER A 275 -0.17 -12.96 -26.20
N SER A 276 -0.74 -13.42 -27.31
CA SER A 276 -0.11 -13.36 -28.63
C SER A 276 0.22 -11.93 -29.07
N GLY A 277 -0.53 -10.93 -28.58
CA GLY A 277 -0.29 -9.51 -28.84
C GLY A 277 1.03 -9.02 -28.25
N GLY A 278 1.31 -9.34 -26.98
CA GLY A 278 2.58 -9.01 -26.33
C GLY A 278 3.79 -9.64 -27.04
N GLN A 279 3.65 -10.90 -27.44
CA GLN A 279 4.69 -11.58 -28.24
C GLN A 279 4.88 -10.97 -29.63
N ALA A 280 3.80 -10.49 -30.27
CA ALA A 280 3.86 -9.84 -31.58
C ALA A 280 4.64 -8.52 -31.52
N LEU A 281 4.48 -7.72 -30.45
CA LEU A 281 5.24 -6.48 -30.26
C LEU A 281 6.75 -6.74 -30.17
N ILE A 282 7.15 -7.80 -29.46
CA ILE A 282 8.57 -8.16 -29.36
C ILE A 282 9.10 -8.65 -30.71
N LYS A 283 8.33 -9.46 -31.45
CA LYS A 283 8.69 -9.86 -32.82
C LYS A 283 8.83 -8.67 -33.75
N PHE A 284 7.94 -7.69 -33.64
CA PHE A 284 8.02 -6.44 -34.39
C PHE A 284 9.28 -5.64 -34.04
N ALA A 285 9.60 -5.51 -32.75
CA ALA A 285 10.83 -4.87 -32.30
C ALA A 285 12.07 -5.56 -32.88
N ILE A 286 12.13 -6.90 -32.88
CA ILE A 286 13.22 -7.68 -33.49
C ILE A 286 13.34 -7.38 -34.99
N ILE A 287 12.23 -7.33 -35.73
CA ILE A 287 12.25 -7.07 -37.18
C ILE A 287 12.86 -5.70 -37.50
N ILE A 288 12.52 -4.69 -36.70
CA ILE A 288 13.03 -3.32 -36.89
C ILE A 288 14.52 -3.25 -36.51
N THR A 289 14.94 -3.91 -35.42
CA THR A 289 16.31 -3.81 -34.91
C THR A 289 17.28 -4.84 -35.46
N ARG A 290 16.83 -5.80 -36.30
CA ARG A 290 17.66 -6.92 -36.82
C ARG A 290 18.94 -6.49 -37.55
N LYS A 291 18.98 -5.27 -38.09
CA LYS A 291 20.17 -4.74 -38.81
C LYS A 291 21.13 -3.98 -37.89
N LEU A 292 20.78 -3.77 -36.62
CA LEU A 292 21.62 -3.07 -35.65
C LEU A 292 22.64 -4.02 -35.03
N ARG A 293 23.86 -3.52 -34.78
CA ARG A 293 24.98 -4.32 -34.25
C ARG A 293 24.68 -4.94 -32.88
N GLY A 294 23.80 -4.33 -32.09
CA GLY A 294 23.41 -4.86 -30.77
C GLY A 294 22.21 -5.82 -30.79
N GLY A 295 21.68 -6.20 -31.97
CA GLY A 295 20.70 -7.26 -32.16
C GLY A 295 19.56 -7.32 -31.11
N PRO A 296 19.46 -8.38 -30.30
CA PRO A 296 18.37 -8.57 -29.34
C PRO A 296 18.39 -7.57 -28.18
N ALA A 297 19.52 -6.94 -27.86
CA ALA A 297 19.56 -5.89 -26.84
C ALA A 297 18.80 -4.63 -27.31
N HIS A 298 18.94 -4.25 -28.58
CA HIS A 298 18.15 -3.14 -29.14
C HIS A 298 16.68 -3.53 -29.29
N ALA A 299 16.40 -4.80 -29.65
CA ALA A 299 15.03 -5.31 -29.68
C ALA A 299 14.37 -5.25 -28.30
N ALA A 300 15.11 -5.55 -27.23
CA ALA A 300 14.63 -5.46 -25.86
C ALA A 300 14.28 -4.01 -25.47
N ILE A 301 15.12 -3.03 -25.84
CA ILE A 301 14.84 -1.60 -25.60
C ILE A 301 13.59 -1.15 -26.34
N VAL A 302 13.50 -1.42 -27.65
CA VAL A 302 12.35 -1.01 -28.48
C VAL A 302 11.07 -1.74 -28.05
N GLY A 303 11.16 -3.03 -27.75
CA GLY A 303 10.04 -3.83 -27.25
C GLY A 303 9.55 -3.35 -25.89
N SER A 304 10.47 -3.05 -24.96
CA SER A 304 10.16 -2.47 -23.65
C SER A 304 9.56 -1.07 -23.77
N ALA A 305 10.06 -0.22 -24.68
CA ALA A 305 9.48 1.09 -24.93
C ALA A 305 8.04 0.98 -25.46
N THR A 306 7.81 0.11 -26.45
CA THR A 306 6.49 -0.07 -27.09
C THR A 306 5.49 -0.77 -26.17
N PHE A 307 5.94 -1.73 -25.37
CA PHE A 307 5.10 -2.37 -24.36
C PHE A 307 4.80 -1.40 -23.22
N GLY A 308 5.79 -0.60 -22.80
CA GLY A 308 5.66 0.38 -21.73
C GLY A 308 4.63 1.48 -22.01
N THR A 309 4.48 1.93 -23.26
CA THR A 309 3.43 2.89 -23.64
C THR A 309 2.02 2.31 -23.49
N ILE A 310 1.87 0.98 -23.50
CA ILE A 310 0.59 0.29 -23.39
C ILE A 310 0.35 -0.18 -21.95
N SER A 311 1.37 -0.72 -21.28
CA SER A 311 1.23 -1.38 -19.98
C SER A 311 1.12 -0.41 -18.81
N GLY A 312 1.43 0.87 -18.98
CA GLY A 312 1.16 1.94 -18.01
C GLY A 312 2.01 1.93 -16.74
N GLY A 313 2.92 0.97 -16.55
CA GLY A 313 3.76 0.90 -15.34
C GLY A 313 5.09 0.15 -15.52
N PRO A 314 6.16 0.57 -14.83
CA PRO A 314 7.51 0.01 -14.99
C PRO A 314 7.61 -1.44 -14.50
N VAL A 315 6.96 -1.78 -13.38
CA VAL A 315 6.93 -3.15 -12.84
C VAL A 315 6.31 -4.11 -13.85
N VAL A 316 5.19 -3.70 -14.45
CA VAL A 316 4.45 -4.47 -15.45
C VAL A 316 5.27 -4.66 -16.72
N ASN A 317 6.00 -3.62 -17.13
CA ASN A 317 6.86 -3.66 -18.30
C ASN A 317 8.01 -4.67 -18.13
N VAL A 318 8.70 -4.65 -16.98
CA VAL A 318 9.79 -5.58 -16.68
C VAL A 318 9.28 -7.02 -16.59
N LEU A 319 8.15 -7.25 -15.91
CA LEU A 319 7.57 -8.60 -15.80
C LEU A 319 7.02 -9.11 -17.14
N GLY A 320 6.40 -8.25 -17.94
CA GLY A 320 5.83 -8.60 -19.23
C GLY A 320 6.88 -8.84 -20.31
N THR A 321 7.80 -7.91 -20.50
CA THR A 321 8.82 -8.01 -21.56
C THR A 321 10.05 -8.81 -21.13
N GLY A 322 10.48 -8.68 -19.88
CA GLY A 322 11.70 -9.31 -19.37
C GLY A 322 11.69 -10.84 -19.44
N THR A 323 10.53 -11.46 -19.21
CA THR A 323 10.35 -12.92 -19.34
C THR A 323 10.64 -13.44 -20.74
N LEU A 324 10.53 -12.58 -21.77
CA LEU A 324 10.78 -12.92 -23.16
C LEU A 324 12.14 -12.39 -23.66
N THR A 325 12.54 -11.19 -23.25
CA THR A 325 13.77 -10.53 -23.73
C THR A 325 15.02 -11.02 -23.01
N ILE A 326 14.97 -11.28 -21.70
CA ILE A 326 16.15 -11.74 -20.93
C ILE A 326 16.65 -13.10 -21.45
N PRO A 327 15.80 -14.14 -21.60
CA PRO A 327 16.26 -15.42 -22.16
C PRO A 327 16.74 -15.30 -23.61
N MET A 328 16.13 -14.40 -24.39
CA MET A 328 16.55 -14.14 -25.77
C MET A 328 17.95 -13.52 -25.83
N MET A 329 18.24 -12.54 -24.98
CA MET A 329 19.57 -11.93 -24.88
C MET A 329 20.61 -12.95 -24.42
N MET A 330 20.31 -13.76 -23.39
CA MET A 330 21.22 -14.81 -22.93
C MET A 330 21.53 -15.85 -24.02
N LYS A 331 20.52 -16.28 -24.80
CA LYS A 331 20.70 -17.22 -25.92
C LYS A 331 21.64 -16.71 -27.02
N VAL A 332 21.80 -15.40 -27.15
CA VAL A 332 22.68 -14.76 -28.14
C VAL A 332 24.08 -14.49 -27.58
N GLY A 333 24.33 -14.79 -26.30
CA GLY A 333 25.65 -14.70 -25.67
C GLY A 333 25.86 -13.48 -24.78
N PHE A 334 24.81 -12.71 -24.47
CA PHE A 334 24.91 -11.66 -23.45
C PHE A 334 25.11 -12.27 -22.06
N ARG A 335 25.96 -11.65 -21.25
CA ARG A 335 26.17 -12.06 -19.85
C ARG A 335 24.84 -11.91 -19.09
N PRO A 336 24.48 -12.84 -18.18
CA PRO A 336 23.25 -12.74 -17.40
C PRO A 336 23.10 -11.40 -16.69
N THR A 337 24.17 -10.89 -16.07
CA THR A 337 24.21 -9.60 -15.37
C THR A 337 24.00 -8.38 -16.28
N PHE A 338 24.22 -8.52 -17.59
CA PHE A 338 23.94 -7.46 -18.56
C PHE A 338 22.52 -7.59 -19.13
N ALA A 339 21.98 -8.81 -19.19
CA ALA A 339 20.65 -9.08 -19.72
C ALA A 339 19.53 -8.71 -18.74
N GLY A 340 19.78 -8.80 -17.42
CA GLY A 340 18.79 -8.47 -16.39
C GLY A 340 19.39 -8.41 -15.00
#